data_AF-A0A818UXM1-F1
#
_entry.id   AF-A0A818UXM1-F1
#
_cell.length_a   1.000
_cell.length_b   1.000
_cell.length_c   1.000
_cell.angle_alpha   90.00
_cell.angle_beta   90.00
_cell.angle_gamma   90.00
#
_symmetry.space_group_name_H-M   'P 1'
#
loop_
_entity.id
_entity.type
_entity.pdbx_description
1 polymer ?
#
loop_
_entity_poly.entity_id
_entity_poly.type
_entity_poly.pdbx_seq_one_letter_code
_entity_poly.pdbx_strand_id
1 'polypeptide(L)'
;MYDIHSVSDTTELMSSMGIQKAKQSPDKLFIKSMLAGVFISFSGRFLIIVGDGSAPLAQNLGPGIQKMVQAAVFPIGLVLIMNTGAEFFTGNTMVFTISTLHKKQDGLILLFHG
;
A
#
# COMPACT_ATOMS: atom_id res chain seq x y z
N MET A 1 -5.06 23.59 6.18
CA MET A 1 -6.29 23.24 6.91
C MET A 1 -6.43 21.74 6.78
N TYR A 2 -6.47 20.98 7.87
CA TYR A 2 -6.47 19.51 7.80
C TYR A 2 -7.87 19.08 7.32
N ASP A 3 -8.03 18.79 6.03
CA ASP A 3 -9.29 18.35 5.42
C ASP A 3 -9.63 16.93 5.86
N ILE A 4 -10.21 16.82 7.06
CA ILE A 4 -10.72 15.57 7.60
C ILE A 4 -12.10 15.34 6.98
N HIS A 5 -12.12 14.59 5.89
CA HIS A 5 -13.37 14.20 5.25
C HIS A 5 -14.16 13.24 6.13
N SER A 6 -15.49 13.34 6.06
CA SER A 6 -16.37 12.34 6.66
C SER A 6 -16.12 10.96 6.03
N VAL A 7 -16.47 9.89 6.72
CA VAL A 7 -16.38 8.52 6.17
C VAL A 7 -17.18 8.41 4.88
N SER A 8 -18.33 9.09 4.81
CA SER A 8 -19.15 9.15 3.59
C SER A 8 -18.38 9.79 2.42
N ASP A 9 -17.78 10.95 2.66
CA ASP A 9 -17.02 11.70 1.64
C ASP A 9 -15.78 10.93 1.18
N THR A 10 -15.06 10.31 2.13
CA THR A 10 -13.88 9.49 1.83
C THR A 10 -14.24 8.29 0.95
N THR A 11 -15.38 7.64 1.22
CA THR A 11 -15.85 6.51 0.43
C THR A 11 -16.22 6.95 -0.99
N GLU A 12 -16.87 8.11 -1.14
CA GLU A 12 -17.14 8.71 -2.45
C GLU A 12 -15.85 9.01 -3.23
N LEU A 13 -14.86 9.63 -2.57
CA LEU A 13 -13.54 9.90 -3.16
C LEU A 13 -12.84 8.61 -3.61
N MET A 14 -12.81 7.57 -2.76
CA MET A 14 -12.22 6.27 -3.09
C MET A 14 -12.94 5.60 -4.27
N SER A 15 -14.28 5.65 -4.30
CA SER A 15 -15.05 5.11 -5.43
C SER A 15 -14.75 5.84 -6.74
N SER A 16 -14.55 7.16 -6.70
CA SER A 16 -14.17 7.95 -7.88
C SER A 16 -12.73 7.65 -8.33
N MET A 17 -11.82 7.41 -7.38
CA MET A 17 -10.45 7.01 -7.64
C MET A 17 -10.40 5.64 -8.34
N GLY A 18 -11.27 4.71 -7.94
CA GLY A 18 -11.36 3.39 -8.59
C GLY A 18 -11.83 3.47 -10.04
N ILE A 19 -12.76 4.37 -10.38
CA ILE A 19 -13.15 4.60 -11.78
C ILE A 19 -11.96 5.14 -12.60
N GLN A 20 -11.16 6.05 -12.04
CA GLN A 20 -9.98 6.58 -12.73
C GLN A 20 -8.90 5.51 -12.92
N LYS A 21 -8.61 4.72 -11.88
CA LYS A 21 -7.63 3.64 -11.93
C LYS A 21 -8.01 2.56 -12.95
N ALA A 22 -9.29 2.24 -13.06
CA ALA A 22 -9.80 1.28 -14.06
C ALA A 22 -9.58 1.71 -15.52
N LYS A 23 -9.33 3.00 -15.78
CA LYS A 23 -9.03 3.52 -17.14
C LYS A 23 -7.55 3.51 -17.48
N GLN A 24 -6.67 3.14 -16.54
CA GLN A 24 -5.24 3.08 -16.82
C GLN A 24 -4.92 1.95 -17.79
N SER A 25 -4.08 2.26 -18.77
CA SER A 25 -3.56 1.27 -19.71
C SER A 25 -2.73 0.20 -18.97
N PRO A 26 -2.87 -1.09 -19.33
CA PRO A 26 -2.27 -2.21 -18.60
C PRO A 26 -0.73 -2.20 -18.61
N ASP A 27 -0.12 -1.64 -19.65
CA ASP A 27 1.32 -1.36 -19.76
C ASP A 27 1.81 -0.41 -18.67
N LYS A 28 1.09 0.70 -18.46
CA LYS A 28 1.41 1.68 -17.40
C LYS A 28 1.18 1.09 -16.02
N LEU A 29 0.10 0.32 -15.86
CA LEU A 29 -0.19 -0.38 -14.62
C LEU A 29 0.94 -1.35 -14.28
N PHE A 30 1.40 -2.14 -15.24
CA PHE A 30 2.50 -3.09 -15.04
C PHE A 30 3.79 -2.41 -14.55
N ILE A 31 4.21 -1.32 -15.20
CA ILE A 31 5.43 -0.58 -14.82
C ILE A 31 5.28 0.01 -13.42
N LYS A 32 4.12 0.59 -13.10
CA LYS A 32 3.85 1.15 -11.76
C LYS A 32 3.83 0.06 -10.68
N SER A 33 3.26 -1.11 -10.98
CA SER A 33 3.23 -2.27 -10.09
C SER A 33 4.62 -2.85 -9.84
N MET A 34 5.46 -2.90 -10.88
CA MET A 34 6.86 -3.30 -10.74
C MET A 34 7.63 -2.32 -9.84
N LEU A 35 7.44 -1.01 -10.04
CA LEU A 35 8.06 0.03 -9.23
C LEU A 35 7.64 -0.05 -7.75
N ALA A 36 6.34 -0.28 -7.48
CA ALA A 36 5.87 -0.53 -6.12
C ALA A 36 6.54 -1.76 -5.49
N GLY A 37 6.70 -2.84 -6.25
CA GLY A 37 7.43 -4.04 -5.81
C GLY A 37 8.88 -3.75 -5.41
N VAL A 38 9.57 -2.89 -6.15
CA VAL A 38 10.92 -2.43 -5.82
C VAL A 38 10.94 -1.66 -4.48
N PHE A 39 10.00 -0.74 -4.25
CA PHE A 39 9.93 0.01 -2.99
C PHE A 39 9.62 -0.86 -1.77
N ILE A 40 8.70 -1.84 -1.90
CA ILE A 40 8.44 -2.82 -0.83
C ILE A 40 9.65 -3.72 -0.59
N SER A 41 10.37 -4.11 -1.64
CA SER A 41 11.59 -4.91 -1.50
C SER A 41 12.68 -4.15 -0.75
N PHE A 42 12.82 -2.84 -1.01
CA PHE A 42 13.75 -1.99 -0.26
C PHE A 42 13.37 -1.88 1.22
N SER A 43 12.10 -1.67 1.56
CA SER A 43 11.68 -1.64 2.97
C SER A 43 11.85 -3.00 3.65
N GLY A 44 11.60 -4.10 2.95
CA GLY A 44 11.86 -5.46 3.43
C GLY A 44 13.35 -5.73 3.70
N ARG A 45 14.24 -5.32 2.79
CA ARG A 45 15.70 -5.42 3.02
C ARG A 45 16.15 -4.54 4.17
N PHE A 46 15.61 -3.33 4.29
CA PHE A 46 15.93 -2.44 5.39
C PHE A 46 15.45 -3.00 6.74
N LEU A 47 14.27 -3.61 6.80
CA LEU A 47 13.77 -4.34 7.97
C LEU A 47 14.75 -5.42 8.42
N ILE A 48 15.27 -6.22 7.49
CA ILE A 48 16.23 -7.30 7.82
C ILE A 48 17.52 -6.70 8.40
N ILE A 49 18.07 -5.65 7.79
CA ILE A 49 19.29 -4.97 8.27
C ILE A 49 19.08 -4.40 9.68
N VAL A 50 17.94 -3.73 9.92
CA VAL A 50 17.59 -3.22 11.25
C VAL A 50 17.40 -4.37 12.24
N GLY A 51 16.82 -5.48 11.80
CA GLY A 51 16.66 -6.69 12.61
C GLY A 51 17.98 -7.25 13.08
N ASP A 52 18.94 -7.42 12.18
CA ASP A 52 20.28 -7.92 12.52
C ASP A 52 21.02 -6.92 13.44
N GLY A 53 20.94 -5.63 13.15
CA GLY A 53 21.54 -4.57 13.97
C GLY A 53 20.93 -4.40 15.36
N SER A 54 19.70 -4.90 15.56
CA SER A 54 18.96 -4.83 16.84
C SER A 54 18.97 -6.13 17.63
N ALA A 55 19.81 -7.11 17.27
CA ALA A 55 19.94 -8.37 18.00
C ALA A 55 20.16 -8.22 19.53
N PRO A 56 20.92 -7.24 20.04
CA PRO A 56 21.05 -7.03 21.48
C PRO A 56 19.74 -6.64 22.18
N LEU A 57 18.80 -5.98 21.48
CA LEU A 57 17.48 -5.67 22.04
C LEU A 57 16.67 -6.93 22.31
N ALA A 58 16.77 -7.94 21.44
CA ALA A 58 16.12 -9.22 21.65
C ALA A 58 16.62 -9.97 22.89
N GLN A 59 17.93 -9.89 23.16
CA GLN A 59 18.56 -10.56 24.29
C GLN A 59 18.24 -9.89 25.62
N ASN A 60 18.24 -8.55 25.66
CA ASN A 60 18.09 -7.79 26.90
C ASN A 60 16.63 -7.46 27.26
N LEU A 61 15.78 -7.24 26.25
CA LEU A 61 14.39 -6.76 26.42
C LEU A 61 13.35 -7.73 25.85
N GLY A 62 13.80 -8.83 25.24
CA GLY A 62 12.97 -9.85 24.65
C GLY A 62 12.70 -9.65 23.14
N PRO A 63 12.34 -10.72 22.43
CA PRO A 63 12.19 -10.72 20.97
C PRO A 63 11.04 -9.82 20.46
N GLY A 64 10.08 -9.48 21.33
CA GLY A 64 8.98 -8.58 20.99
C GLY A 64 9.46 -7.16 20.67
N ILE A 65 10.40 -6.63 21.45
CA ILE A 65 10.92 -5.26 21.27
C ILE A 65 11.70 -5.15 19.96
N GLN A 66 12.52 -6.15 19.63
CA GLN A 66 13.23 -6.20 18.35
C GLN A 66 12.23 -6.16 17.17
N LYS A 67 11.13 -6.92 17.24
CA LYS A 67 10.09 -6.91 16.21
C LYS A 67 9.32 -5.59 16.13
N MET A 68 9.11 -4.88 17.26
CA MET A 68 8.50 -3.55 17.24
C MET A 68 9.35 -2.53 16.49
N VAL A 69 10.68 -2.57 16.69
CA VAL A 69 11.62 -1.69 15.95
C VAL A 69 11.58 -2.02 14.45
N GLN A 70 11.61 -3.31 14.08
CA GLN A 70 11.45 -3.75 12.70
C GLN A 70 10.11 -3.29 12.08
N ALA A 71 9.01 -3.42 12.83
CA ALA A 71 7.68 -3.02 12.39
C ALA A 71 7.54 -1.50 12.21
N ALA A 72 8.22 -0.69 13.02
CA ALA A 72 8.21 0.77 12.90
C ALA A 72 8.88 1.25 11.60
N VAL A 73 9.81 0.47 11.07
CA VAL A 73 10.63 0.82 9.90
C VAL A 73 10.00 0.36 8.58
N PHE A 74 9.23 -0.73 8.60
CA PHE A 74 8.58 -1.27 7.40
C PHE A 74 7.70 -0.27 6.59
N PRO A 75 6.93 0.64 7.21
CA PRO A 75 6.02 1.56 6.50
C PRO A 75 6.71 2.52 5.52
N ILE A 76 8.03 2.67 5.58
CA ILE A 76 8.80 3.52 4.66
C ILE A 76 8.50 3.15 3.20
N GLY A 77 8.37 1.85 2.89
CA GLY A 77 8.03 1.40 1.54
C GLY A 77 6.65 1.88 1.06
N LEU A 78 5.66 1.91 1.97
CA LEU A 78 4.32 2.40 1.66
C LEU A 78 4.29 3.92 1.45
N VAL A 79 5.07 4.68 2.22
CA VAL A 79 5.20 6.14 2.04
C VAL A 79 5.81 6.47 0.68
N LEU A 80 6.83 5.72 0.24
CA LEU A 80 7.43 5.89 -1.08
C LEU A 80 6.43 5.60 -2.21
N ILE A 81 5.60 4.56 -2.07
CA ILE A 81 4.54 4.25 -3.04
C ILE A 81 3.52 5.39 -3.12
N MET A 82 3.07 5.92 -1.98
CA MET A 82 2.12 7.04 -1.94
C MET A 82 2.69 8.28 -2.63
N ASN A 83 3.95 8.63 -2.37
CA ASN A 83 4.56 9.83 -2.95
C ASN A 83 4.86 9.69 -4.46
N THR A 84 5.15 8.48 -4.94
CA THR A 84 5.44 8.23 -6.36
C THR A 84 4.18 7.97 -7.19
N GLY A 85 3.03 7.73 -6.55
CA GLY A 85 1.81 7.33 -7.25
C GLY A 85 1.93 5.96 -7.93
N ALA A 86 2.81 5.10 -7.40
CA ALA A 86 2.92 3.73 -7.86
C ALA A 86 1.65 2.94 -7.49
N GLU A 87 1.32 1.95 -8.32
CA GLU A 87 0.14 1.10 -8.16
C GLU A 87 0.59 -0.17 -7.45
N PHE A 88 -0.16 -0.68 -6.48
CA PHE A 88 0.19 -1.95 -5.85
C PHE A 88 -1.06 -2.73 -5.47
N PHE A 89 -0.93 -4.05 -5.47
CA PHE A 89 -2.07 -4.98 -5.43
C PHE A 89 -3.03 -4.73 -4.26
N THR A 90 -2.56 -4.69 -3.01
CA THR A 90 -3.50 -4.62 -1.88
C THR A 90 -4.22 -3.26 -1.79
N GLY A 91 -3.56 -2.18 -2.20
CA GLY A 91 -4.18 -0.86 -2.31
C GLY A 91 -5.21 -0.78 -3.44
N ASN A 92 -4.89 -1.35 -4.60
CA ASN A 92 -5.79 -1.42 -5.74
C ASN A 92 -7.02 -2.29 -5.43
N THR A 93 -6.82 -3.46 -4.84
CA THR A 93 -7.89 -4.34 -4.37
C THR A 93 -8.86 -3.60 -3.42
N MET A 94 -8.34 -2.80 -2.49
CA MET A 94 -9.18 -1.99 -1.58
C MET A 94 -10.05 -0.99 -2.36
N VAL A 95 -9.43 -0.20 -3.24
CA VAL A 95 -10.13 0.86 -4.00
C VAL A 95 -11.16 0.26 -4.97
N PHE A 96 -10.81 -0.80 -5.69
CA PHE A 96 -11.72 -1.48 -6.60
C PHE A 96 -12.88 -2.14 -5.86
N THR A 97 -12.63 -2.79 -4.71
CA THR A 97 -13.69 -3.39 -3.90
C THR A 97 -14.71 -2.33 -3.44
N ILE A 98 -14.25 -1.20 -2.91
CA ILE A 98 -15.13 -0.09 -2.50
C ILE A 98 -15.97 0.39 -3.68
N SER A 99 -15.35 0.54 -4.86
CA SER A 99 -16.05 1.01 -6.06
C SER A 99 -17.12 0.05 -6.57
N THR A 100 -16.82 -1.25 -6.56
CA THR A 100 -17.74 -2.31 -7.00
C THR A 100 -18.92 -2.39 -6.03
N LEU A 101 -18.67 -2.27 -4.73
CA LEU A 101 -19.75 -2.19 -3.72
C LEU A 101 -20.61 -0.93 -3.88
N HIS A 102 -20.01 0.19 -4.29
CA HIS A 102 -20.73 1.41 -4.69
C HIS A 102 -21.45 1.29 -6.05
N LYS A 103 -21.42 0.13 -6.71
CA LYS A 103 -22.02 -0.12 -8.04
C LYS A 103 -21.53 0.83 -9.14
N LYS A 104 -20.32 1.38 -8.99
CA LYS A 104 -19.71 2.28 -9.96
C LYS A 104 -18.88 1.55 -11.03
N GLN A 105 -18.59 0.27 -10.83
CA GLN A 105 -17.84 -0.57 -11.77
C GLN A 105 -18.18 -2.06 -11.62
N ASP A 106 -18.00 -2.81 -12.70
CA ASP A 106 -18.22 -4.26 -12.72
C ASP A 106 -17.17 -5.02 -11.91
N GLY A 107 -17.58 -6.10 -11.27
CA GLY A 107 -16.69 -6.98 -10.49
C GLY A 107 -15.60 -7.66 -11.33
N LEU A 108 -15.74 -7.70 -12.66
CA LEU A 108 -14.69 -8.16 -13.57
C LEU A 108 -13.45 -7.26 -13.53
N ILE A 109 -13.64 -5.94 -13.36
CA ILE A 109 -12.52 -4.99 -13.31
C ILE A 109 -11.65 -5.25 -12.08
N LEU A 110 -12.27 -5.61 -10.95
CA LEU A 110 -11.57 -6.00 -9.71
C LEU A 110 -10.63 -7.19 -9.94
N LEU A 111 -11.02 -8.18 -10.76
CA LEU A 111 -10.19 -9.37 -11.00
C LEU A 111 -9.00 -9.09 -11.94
N PHE A 112 -9.17 -8.19 -12.91
CA PHE A 112 -8.13 -7.91 -13.91
C PHE A 112 -7.20 -6.74 -13.56
N HIS A 113 -7.64 -5.82 -12.70
CA HIS A 113 -6.85 -4.65 -12.30
C HIS A 113 -6.46 -4.65 -10.82
N GLY A 114 -7.00 -5.59 -10.03
CA GLY A 114 -6.68 -5.79 -8.61
C GLY A 114 -5.20 -5.91 -8.35
#